data_AF-A0A4R6ZV34-F1
#
_entry.id   AF-A0A4R6ZV34-F1
#
_cell.length_a   1.000
_cell.length_b   1.000
_cell.length_c   1.000
_cell.angle_alpha   90.00
_cell.angle_beta   90.00
_cell.angle_gamma   90.00
#
_symmetry.space_group_name_H-M   'P 1'
#
loop_
_entity.id
_entity.type
_entity.pdbx_description
1 polymer ?
#
loop_
_entity_poly.entity_id
_entity_poly.type
_entity_poly.pdbx_seq_one_letter_code
_entity_poly.pdbx_strand_id
1 'polypeptide(L)'
;MTESSDQTSGADTSNAGTDSPIERLESPAEMQGLLQAMQEPGTTEVLWDDDSETPTTVLEVQQASSLTLDMTLADSRLPSLQPGLTLRLRGQVRGKLVTSPPVEVMSCDEENDQWRCRLAWPTFLEVLHRRDTYRAELRLGMQVGVLVEPLRENLAHLQIQADLRDLSVDGCRLELPISASHLLGDGAPRFGLTLCFASEARFQIDAEVRHVQPEPQRHLVTAGFQFPRRTPEQERQLWYYVREIERESARYFNQATTLSASSLFRKKPGVDLIGRRQGNAYPTPMARRLSEVAGYLDAQWVALQQGEPLDLAALSQHSEALLEMLAEDREGLLFALVCMRLESPHVQHGLAVATRLLDLVGEASMPSVLRKAIAAVALVHDLGKALLRPELLQTPTLSEDQYRQMQRHAPLLIAQLEGCDWLPRSVVRDIVEGSNERLDGSGYPRGLRDNQLHQLARIAMIVDVADAMGRGRADRPAWTIGGIHRYLLGHPHRFDPHWVKRYILHFGRMPVGTLVRFADDTLGWVARLDRQGNPSQVYLAKEPARPEQRLGRLLHDGALLAKGEPVEALPLPD
;
A
#
# COMPACT_ATOMS: atom_id res chain seq x y z
N MET A 1 -34.72 -24.14 -65.58
CA MET A 1 -35.68 -24.55 -64.53
C MET A 1 -34.85 -24.71 -63.27
N THR A 2 -34.61 -23.59 -62.56
CA THR A 2 -35.42 -23.04 -61.43
C THR A 2 -35.07 -23.79 -60.14
N GLU A 3 -34.75 -23.21 -58.97
CA GLU A 3 -34.72 -21.88 -58.30
C GLU A 3 -33.90 -22.12 -57.00
N SER A 4 -32.98 -21.29 -56.51
CA SER A 4 -33.11 -20.06 -55.69
C SER A 4 -34.05 -20.11 -54.47
N SER A 5 -33.47 -20.10 -53.26
CA SER A 5 -33.84 -19.34 -52.04
C SER A 5 -32.81 -19.70 -50.96
N ASP A 6 -31.94 -18.85 -50.42
CA ASP A 6 -31.98 -17.48 -49.88
C ASP A 6 -32.66 -17.38 -48.50
N GLN A 7 -31.84 -17.15 -47.45
CA GLN A 7 -32.08 -16.22 -46.32
C GLN A 7 -30.94 -16.21 -45.28
N THR A 8 -30.11 -15.16 -45.38
CA THR A 8 -29.59 -14.25 -44.33
C THR A 8 -29.73 -14.56 -42.82
N SER A 9 -28.62 -14.43 -42.09
CA SER A 9 -28.36 -13.59 -40.88
C SER A 9 -27.15 -14.16 -40.11
N GLY A 10 -26.25 -13.44 -39.46
CA GLY A 10 -26.07 -12.02 -39.20
C GLY A 10 -24.62 -11.82 -38.73
N ALA A 11 -24.15 -10.59 -38.83
CA ALA A 11 -22.81 -10.16 -38.45
C ALA A 11 -22.57 -10.28 -36.94
N ASP A 12 -21.41 -10.84 -36.56
CA ASP A 12 -20.90 -10.74 -35.19
C ASP A 12 -19.97 -9.51 -35.10
N THR A 13 -20.58 -8.37 -34.79
CA THR A 13 -19.90 -7.18 -34.28
C THR A 13 -20.04 -7.18 -32.76
N SER A 14 -18.97 -7.45 -32.02
CA SER A 14 -18.90 -7.18 -30.58
C SER A 14 -17.55 -6.58 -30.21
N ASN A 15 -17.42 -5.28 -30.47
CA ASN A 15 -16.46 -4.44 -29.75
C ASN A 15 -17.22 -3.21 -29.24
N ALA A 16 -17.93 -3.38 -28.13
CA ALA A 16 -18.66 -2.31 -27.48
C ALA A 16 -17.68 -1.49 -26.61
N GLY A 17 -16.94 -0.60 -27.28
CA GLY A 17 -16.31 0.53 -26.63
C GLY A 17 -17.40 1.49 -26.14
N THR A 18 -17.29 1.94 -24.89
CA THR A 18 -18.11 3.01 -24.35
C THR A 18 -17.91 4.29 -25.17
N ASP A 19 -18.87 4.62 -26.04
CA ASP A 19 -18.91 5.89 -26.77
C ASP A 19 -19.13 7.04 -25.77
N SER A 20 -18.06 7.78 -25.46
CA SER A 20 -18.21 9.13 -24.92
C SER A 20 -18.80 10.03 -26.02
N PRO A 21 -19.85 10.82 -25.77
CA PRO A 21 -20.43 11.66 -26.82
C PRO A 21 -19.41 12.70 -27.29
N ILE A 22 -19.02 12.61 -28.56
CA ILE A 22 -18.24 13.63 -29.25
C ILE A 22 -19.20 14.77 -29.58
N GLU A 23 -19.07 15.90 -28.89
CA GLU A 23 -19.82 17.12 -29.18
C GLU A 23 -19.06 17.93 -30.23
N ARG A 24 -19.73 18.37 -31.31
CA ARG A 24 -19.15 19.23 -32.33
C ARG A 24 -19.58 20.68 -32.09
N LEU A 25 -18.63 21.55 -31.75
CA LEU A 25 -18.84 22.97 -31.50
C LEU A 25 -18.49 23.79 -32.74
N GLU A 26 -19.43 24.60 -33.21
CA GLU A 26 -19.26 25.49 -34.38
C GLU A 26 -19.41 26.97 -34.01
N SER A 27 -19.83 27.29 -32.77
CA SER A 27 -19.98 28.66 -32.29
C SER A 27 -18.61 29.34 -32.08
N PRO A 28 -18.30 30.45 -32.78
CA PRO A 28 -17.01 31.11 -32.66
C PRO A 28 -16.67 31.60 -31.25
N ALA A 29 -17.68 31.99 -30.46
CA ALA A 29 -17.48 32.42 -29.07
C ALA A 29 -17.14 31.26 -28.12
N GLU A 30 -17.76 30.09 -28.33
CA GLU A 30 -17.50 28.91 -27.52
C GLU A 30 -16.15 28.26 -27.88
N MET A 31 -15.83 28.20 -29.18
CA MET A 31 -14.53 27.74 -29.66
C MET A 31 -13.39 28.62 -29.13
N GLN A 32 -13.58 29.95 -29.11
CA GLN A 32 -12.60 30.87 -28.53
C GLN A 32 -12.31 30.56 -27.06
N GLY A 33 -13.34 30.31 -26.25
CA GLY A 33 -13.16 30.00 -24.83
C GLY A 33 -12.34 28.72 -24.59
N LEU A 34 -12.51 27.70 -25.45
CA LEU A 34 -11.72 26.46 -25.37
C LEU A 34 -10.29 26.65 -25.86
N LEU A 35 -10.10 27.36 -26.98
CA LEU A 35 -8.78 27.64 -27.55
C LEU A 35 -7.95 28.57 -26.65
N GLN A 36 -8.58 29.52 -25.95
CA GLN A 36 -7.91 30.36 -24.94
C GLN A 36 -7.47 29.54 -23.73
N ALA A 37 -8.25 28.53 -23.32
CA ALA A 37 -7.86 27.65 -22.23
C ALA A 37 -6.71 26.68 -22.61
N MET A 38 -6.40 26.53 -23.90
CA MET A 38 -5.23 25.79 -24.42
C MET A 38 -3.92 26.61 -24.38
N GLN A 39 -3.97 27.86 -23.91
CA GLN A 39 -2.76 28.69 -23.71
C GLN A 39 -1.93 28.23 -22.50
N GLU A 40 -2.45 27.31 -21.66
CA GLU A 40 -1.69 26.72 -20.56
C GLU A 40 -0.57 25.79 -21.09
N PRO A 41 0.69 25.94 -20.64
CA PRO A 41 1.80 25.12 -21.13
C PRO A 41 1.58 23.62 -20.90
N GLY A 42 1.90 22.80 -21.91
CA GLY A 42 1.84 21.33 -21.83
C GLY A 42 0.44 20.74 -21.96
N THR A 43 -0.55 21.53 -22.38
CA THR A 43 -1.95 21.08 -22.56
C THR A 43 -2.33 20.81 -24.02
N THR A 44 -1.46 21.16 -24.96
CA THR A 44 -1.76 21.17 -26.40
C THR A 44 -0.66 20.52 -27.22
N GLU A 45 -1.07 19.78 -28.25
CA GLU A 45 -0.23 19.06 -29.19
C GLU A 45 -0.74 19.32 -30.61
N VAL A 46 0.20 19.40 -31.56
CA VAL A 46 -0.09 19.36 -32.99
C VAL A 46 -0.02 17.92 -33.46
N LEU A 47 -1.05 17.50 -34.17
CA LEU A 47 -1.13 16.24 -34.90
C LEU A 47 -0.81 16.49 -36.37
N TRP A 48 0.20 15.79 -36.87
CA TRP A 48 0.63 15.84 -38.26
C TRP A 48 -0.14 14.82 -39.12
N ASP A 49 -0.05 14.92 -40.45
CA ASP A 49 -0.71 14.00 -41.38
C ASP A 49 -0.23 12.53 -41.28
N ASP A 50 0.94 12.30 -40.68
CA ASP A 50 1.49 10.96 -40.38
C ASP A 50 1.11 10.44 -38.98
N ASP A 51 0.12 11.07 -38.34
CA ASP A 51 -0.37 10.79 -36.98
C ASP A 51 0.69 10.94 -35.88
N SER A 52 1.83 11.56 -36.17
CA SER A 52 2.78 11.93 -35.11
C SER A 52 2.29 13.14 -34.32
N GLU A 53 2.75 13.25 -33.07
CA GLU A 53 2.37 14.30 -32.13
C GLU A 53 3.58 15.20 -31.82
N THR A 54 3.36 16.51 -31.74
CA THR A 54 4.38 17.47 -31.32
C THR A 54 3.81 18.43 -30.27
N PRO A 55 4.38 18.46 -29.05
CA PRO A 55 3.96 19.42 -28.03
C PRO A 55 4.07 20.85 -28.53
N THR A 56 3.02 21.64 -28.27
CA THR A 56 2.92 23.04 -28.70
C THR A 56 2.24 23.85 -27.60
N THR A 57 2.26 25.17 -27.71
CA THR A 57 1.47 26.06 -26.84
C THR A 57 0.72 27.07 -27.70
N VAL A 58 -0.55 27.30 -27.40
CA VAL A 58 -1.32 28.37 -28.03
C VAL A 58 -0.84 29.70 -27.44
N LEU A 59 -0.29 30.58 -28.27
CA LEU A 59 0.20 31.89 -27.85
C LEU A 59 -0.91 32.93 -27.91
N GLU A 60 -1.69 32.95 -28.99
CA GLU A 60 -2.72 33.96 -29.24
C GLU A 60 -3.95 33.35 -29.92
N VAL A 61 -5.13 33.84 -29.54
CA VAL A 61 -6.42 33.42 -30.12
C VAL A 61 -7.19 34.66 -30.55
N GLN A 62 -7.31 34.86 -31.87
CA GLN A 62 -8.12 35.92 -32.47
C GLN A 62 -9.43 35.34 -32.98
N GLN A 63 -10.53 35.63 -32.27
CA GLN A 63 -11.85 35.06 -32.55
C GLN A 63 -12.23 35.13 -34.03
N ALA A 64 -12.65 33.99 -34.60
CA ALA A 64 -13.09 33.87 -35.99
C ALA A 64 -12.06 34.35 -37.04
N SER A 65 -10.79 34.52 -36.65
CA SER A 65 -9.75 35.05 -37.52
C SER A 65 -8.55 34.11 -37.61
N SER A 66 -7.77 33.96 -36.52
CA SER A 66 -6.55 33.16 -36.55
C SER A 66 -6.12 32.68 -35.17
N LEU A 67 -5.23 31.69 -35.15
CA LEU A 67 -4.56 31.14 -33.97
C LEU A 67 -3.05 31.25 -34.15
N THR A 68 -2.32 31.64 -33.11
CA THR A 68 -0.85 31.65 -33.14
C THR A 68 -0.33 30.57 -32.20
N LEU A 69 0.56 29.70 -32.68
CA LEU A 69 1.17 28.61 -31.92
C LEU A 69 2.67 28.82 -31.78
N ASP A 70 3.21 28.34 -30.66
CA ASP A 70 4.64 28.13 -30.47
C ASP A 70 5.05 26.75 -31.00
N MET A 71 5.82 26.75 -32.08
CA MET A 71 6.34 25.56 -32.75
C MET A 71 7.83 25.32 -32.50
N THR A 72 8.42 25.99 -31.50
CA THR A 72 9.86 25.89 -31.21
C THR A 72 10.30 24.45 -30.89
N LEU A 73 9.43 23.65 -30.28
CA LEU A 73 9.70 22.23 -29.97
C LEU A 73 9.56 21.30 -31.19
N ALA A 74 9.11 21.80 -32.33
CA ALA A 74 8.97 21.05 -33.58
C ALA A 74 10.29 20.99 -34.39
N ASP A 75 11.44 21.15 -33.74
CA ASP A 75 12.77 21.41 -34.32
C ASP A 75 13.09 20.58 -35.58
N SER A 76 12.85 19.26 -35.54
CA SER A 76 13.07 18.36 -36.69
C SER A 76 12.11 18.52 -37.87
N ARG A 77 10.96 19.18 -37.66
CA ARG A 77 9.87 19.39 -38.63
C ARG A 77 9.67 20.85 -39.01
N LEU A 78 10.41 21.79 -38.43
CA LEU A 78 10.39 23.21 -38.82
C LEU A 78 10.53 23.43 -40.34
N PRO A 79 11.38 22.70 -41.10
CA PRO A 79 11.49 22.89 -42.55
C PRO A 79 10.22 22.55 -43.35
N SER A 80 9.31 21.76 -42.76
CA SER A 80 8.04 21.35 -43.37
C SER A 80 6.89 22.32 -43.11
N LEU A 81 7.06 23.26 -42.17
CA LEU A 81 6.05 24.28 -41.83
C LEU A 81 6.03 25.41 -42.86
N GLN A 82 5.35 25.14 -43.98
CA GLN A 82 5.13 26.12 -45.06
C GLN A 82 3.66 26.55 -45.11
N PRO A 83 3.37 27.77 -45.61
CA PRO A 83 2.02 28.19 -45.90
C PRO A 83 1.29 27.16 -46.78
N GLY A 84 0.07 26.80 -46.39
CA GLY A 84 -0.72 25.78 -47.09
C GLY A 84 -0.63 24.37 -46.51
N LEU A 85 0.29 24.11 -45.57
CA LEU A 85 0.28 22.86 -44.79
C LEU A 85 -0.95 22.82 -43.87
N THR A 86 -1.60 21.67 -43.74
CA THR A 86 -2.69 21.47 -42.79
C THR A 86 -2.22 20.69 -41.55
N LEU A 87 -2.67 21.14 -40.39
CA LEU A 87 -2.33 20.55 -39.08
C LEU A 87 -3.59 20.39 -38.24
N ARG A 88 -3.65 19.37 -37.39
CA ARG A 88 -4.73 19.24 -36.39
C ARG A 88 -4.22 19.67 -35.03
N LEU A 89 -5.07 20.35 -34.26
CA LEU A 89 -4.79 20.71 -32.88
C LEU A 89 -5.52 19.75 -31.96
N ARG A 90 -4.83 19.28 -30.93
CA ARG A 90 -5.41 18.45 -29.87
C ARG A 90 -4.97 18.99 -28.53
N GLY A 91 -5.89 19.15 -27.60
CA GLY A 91 -5.55 19.59 -26.26
C GLY A 91 -6.54 19.16 -25.20
N GLN A 92 -6.07 19.12 -23.95
CA GLN A 92 -6.89 18.74 -22.82
C GLN A 92 -7.29 19.97 -22.01
N VAL A 93 -8.57 20.35 -22.10
CA VAL A 93 -9.11 21.56 -21.48
C VAL A 93 -10.19 21.18 -20.48
N ARG A 94 -9.97 21.50 -19.19
CA ARG A 94 -10.97 21.30 -18.11
C ARG A 94 -11.55 19.87 -18.08
N GLY A 95 -10.71 18.87 -18.33
CA GLY A 95 -11.10 17.45 -18.34
C GLY A 95 -11.81 16.98 -19.62
N LYS A 96 -11.99 17.85 -20.61
CA LYS A 96 -12.45 17.51 -21.97
C LYS A 96 -11.23 17.36 -22.88
N LEU A 97 -11.30 16.42 -23.82
CA LEU A 97 -10.34 16.36 -24.90
C LEU A 97 -10.93 17.12 -26.08
N VAL A 98 -10.21 18.11 -26.58
CA VAL A 98 -10.67 19.00 -27.65
C VAL A 98 -9.75 18.79 -28.84
N THR A 99 -10.32 18.52 -30.00
CA THR A 99 -9.60 18.27 -31.25
C THR A 99 -10.15 19.17 -32.36
N SER A 100 -9.28 19.77 -33.17
CA SER A 100 -9.68 20.52 -34.35
C SER A 100 -9.71 19.63 -35.60
N PRO A 101 -10.49 20.00 -36.64
CA PRO A 101 -10.25 19.52 -37.99
C PRO A 101 -8.86 19.98 -38.47
N PRO A 102 -8.38 19.47 -39.62
CA PRO A 102 -7.20 20.02 -40.27
C PRO A 102 -7.35 21.54 -40.49
N VAL A 103 -6.37 22.29 -40.02
CA VAL A 103 -6.30 23.76 -40.06
C VAL A 103 -5.07 24.17 -40.86
N GLU A 104 -5.26 25.08 -41.81
CA GLU A 104 -4.19 25.55 -42.67
C GLU A 104 -3.23 26.51 -41.94
N VAL A 105 -1.93 26.29 -42.13
CA VAL A 105 -0.86 27.21 -41.73
C VAL A 105 -0.84 28.39 -42.70
N MET A 106 -1.04 29.60 -42.18
CA MET A 106 -1.05 30.85 -42.95
C MET A 106 0.35 31.45 -43.10
N SER A 107 1.11 31.48 -42.01
CA SER A 107 2.50 31.94 -41.98
C SER A 107 3.25 31.32 -40.81
N CYS A 108 4.57 31.20 -40.93
CA CYS A 108 5.45 30.82 -39.83
C CYS A 108 6.67 31.71 -39.88
N ASP A 109 6.97 32.35 -38.76
CA ASP A 109 8.06 33.31 -38.63
C ASP A 109 8.83 33.01 -37.35
N GLU A 110 10.15 33.20 -37.38
CA GLU A 110 11.01 33.08 -36.21
C GLU A 110 11.23 34.46 -35.59
N GLU A 111 10.89 34.61 -34.31
CA GLU A 111 11.07 35.86 -33.58
C GLU A 111 11.63 35.57 -32.18
N ASN A 112 12.83 36.09 -31.87
CA ASN A 112 13.54 35.89 -30.60
C ASN A 112 13.75 34.41 -30.22
N ASP A 113 14.29 33.59 -31.14
CA ASP A 113 14.50 32.14 -30.99
C ASP A 113 13.20 31.35 -30.70
N GLN A 114 12.03 31.94 -30.99
CA GLN A 114 10.73 31.30 -30.87
C GLN A 114 10.09 31.19 -32.25
N TRP A 115 9.78 29.96 -32.67
CA TRP A 115 9.08 29.70 -33.93
C TRP A 115 7.58 29.90 -33.73
N ARG A 116 7.00 30.90 -34.41
CA ARG A 116 5.58 31.24 -34.30
C ARG A 116 4.86 30.95 -35.59
N CYS A 117 3.88 30.06 -35.53
CA CYS A 117 3.05 29.73 -36.68
C CYS A 117 1.64 30.27 -36.49
N ARG A 118 1.18 31.06 -37.45
CA ARG A 118 -0.20 31.53 -37.53
C ARG A 118 -1.03 30.57 -38.37
N LEU A 119 -2.08 30.03 -37.78
CA LEU A 119 -3.03 29.12 -38.39
C LEU A 119 -4.36 29.83 -38.64
N ALA A 120 -5.09 29.35 -39.65
CA ALA A 120 -6.45 29.78 -39.90
C ALA A 120 -7.38 29.44 -38.72
N TRP A 121 -8.54 30.09 -38.66
CA TRP A 121 -9.55 29.72 -37.66
C TRP A 121 -10.18 28.36 -37.98
N PRO A 122 -10.27 27.41 -37.03
CA PRO A 122 -10.88 26.10 -37.27
C PRO A 122 -12.38 26.23 -37.53
N THR A 123 -12.90 25.43 -38.46
CA THR A 123 -14.33 25.45 -38.83
C THR A 123 -15.25 24.91 -37.73
N PHE A 124 -14.73 23.99 -36.91
CA PHE A 124 -15.41 23.42 -35.74
C PHE A 124 -14.37 22.89 -34.75
N LEU A 125 -14.79 22.53 -33.54
CA LEU A 125 -13.99 21.74 -32.60
C LEU A 125 -14.79 20.52 -32.16
N GLU A 126 -14.14 19.36 -32.11
CA GLU A 126 -14.68 18.15 -31.51
C GLU A 126 -14.29 18.11 -30.03
N VAL A 127 -15.29 18.02 -29.17
CA VAL A 127 -15.13 17.98 -27.72
C VAL A 127 -15.58 16.64 -27.22
N LEU A 128 -14.60 15.78 -26.95
CA LEU A 128 -14.81 14.51 -26.29
C LEU A 128 -14.95 14.75 -24.78
N HIS A 129 -16.17 14.56 -24.29
CA HIS A 129 -16.46 14.56 -22.85
C HIS A 129 -15.97 13.24 -22.27
N ARG A 130 -14.72 13.20 -21.78
CA ARG A 130 -14.17 11.98 -21.16
C ARG A 130 -14.98 11.52 -19.93
N ARG A 131 -15.82 12.39 -19.32
CA ARG A 131 -16.57 12.13 -18.08
C ARG A 131 -17.89 12.92 -18.02
N ASP A 132 -18.97 12.27 -17.58
CA ASP A 132 -20.31 12.88 -17.42
C ASP A 132 -20.50 13.67 -16.10
N THR A 133 -19.63 13.50 -15.10
CA THR A 133 -19.79 14.13 -13.77
C THR A 133 -18.50 14.73 -13.20
N TYR A 134 -18.65 15.88 -12.53
CA TYR A 134 -17.57 16.62 -11.86
C TYR A 134 -17.02 15.85 -10.65
N ARG A 135 -15.69 15.87 -10.49
CA ARG A 135 -14.95 15.25 -9.38
C ARG A 135 -14.24 16.33 -8.56
N ALA A 136 -14.61 16.47 -7.28
CA ALA A 136 -13.92 17.37 -6.36
C ALA A 136 -12.66 16.68 -5.80
N GLU A 137 -11.50 17.31 -5.99
CA GLU A 137 -10.22 16.80 -5.49
C GLU A 137 -9.93 17.29 -4.06
N LEU A 138 -9.43 16.41 -3.20
CA LEU A 138 -9.02 16.78 -1.85
C LEU A 138 -7.58 17.31 -1.88
N ARG A 139 -7.40 18.56 -1.43
CA ARG A 139 -6.08 19.22 -1.31
C ARG A 139 -5.42 18.94 0.04
N LEU A 140 -4.14 19.30 0.17
CA LEU A 140 -3.40 19.24 1.44
C LEU A 140 -4.18 19.97 2.56
N GLY A 141 -4.48 19.24 3.65
CA GLY A 141 -5.27 19.75 4.78
C GLY A 141 -6.73 19.26 4.81
N MET A 142 -7.27 18.79 3.69
CA MET A 142 -8.57 18.08 3.65
C MET A 142 -8.33 16.58 3.79
N GLN A 143 -8.68 16.04 4.96
CA GLN A 143 -8.48 14.63 5.29
C GLN A 143 -9.85 13.94 5.42
N VAL A 144 -10.08 12.94 4.57
CA VAL A 144 -11.24 12.06 4.65
C VAL A 144 -10.73 10.64 4.56
N GLY A 145 -10.83 9.93 5.69
CA GLY A 145 -10.54 8.51 5.76
C GLY A 145 -11.65 7.71 5.14
N VAL A 146 -11.32 6.54 4.62
CA VAL A 146 -12.30 5.60 4.08
C VAL A 146 -12.04 4.22 4.65
N LEU A 147 -13.07 3.64 5.26
CA LEU A 147 -13.08 2.21 5.59
C LEU A 147 -13.66 1.48 4.39
N VAL A 148 -12.91 0.50 3.89
CA VAL A 148 -13.26 -0.30 2.72
C VAL A 148 -13.47 -1.73 3.17
N GLU A 149 -14.69 -2.23 3.00
CA GLU A 149 -15.12 -3.55 3.48
C GLU A 149 -15.62 -4.39 2.29
N PRO A 150 -15.07 -5.60 2.03
CA PRO A 150 -15.57 -6.46 0.97
C PRO A 150 -16.97 -7.00 1.30
N LEU A 151 -17.94 -6.79 0.42
CA LEU A 151 -19.30 -7.33 0.52
C LEU A 151 -19.33 -8.78 -0.01
N ARG A 152 -18.61 -9.67 0.69
CA ARG A 152 -18.56 -11.12 0.42
C ARG A 152 -18.59 -11.86 1.76
N GLU A 153 -19.47 -12.85 1.91
CA GLU A 153 -19.72 -13.52 3.21
C GLU A 153 -18.43 -14.06 3.88
N ASN A 154 -17.47 -14.56 3.10
CA ASN A 154 -16.21 -15.11 3.63
C ASN A 154 -15.11 -14.06 3.92
N LEU A 155 -15.31 -12.78 3.55
CA LEU A 155 -14.31 -11.72 3.69
C LEU A 155 -14.82 -10.52 4.52
N ALA A 156 -16.00 -10.64 5.14
CA ALA A 156 -16.66 -9.55 5.88
C ALA A 156 -15.89 -9.04 7.11
N HIS A 157 -14.88 -9.77 7.58
CA HIS A 157 -14.03 -9.39 8.71
C HIS A 157 -12.80 -8.56 8.29
N LEU A 158 -12.53 -8.43 6.98
CA LEU A 158 -11.42 -7.64 6.46
C LEU A 158 -11.86 -6.19 6.30
N GLN A 159 -11.27 -5.28 7.07
CA GLN A 159 -11.49 -3.85 6.95
C GLN A 159 -10.18 -3.16 6.52
N ILE A 160 -10.21 -2.49 5.38
CA ILE A 160 -9.04 -1.82 4.82
C ILE A 160 -9.20 -0.31 5.06
N GLN A 161 -8.17 0.32 5.61
CA GLN A 161 -8.13 1.76 5.77
C GLN A 161 -7.52 2.42 4.52
N ALA A 162 -8.19 3.42 3.98
CA ALA A 162 -7.80 4.14 2.78
C ALA A 162 -7.96 5.66 2.95
N ASP A 163 -7.35 6.43 2.06
CA ASP A 163 -7.48 7.88 1.99
C ASP A 163 -8.26 8.30 0.73
N LEU A 164 -9.28 9.14 0.88
CA LEU A 164 -10.03 9.71 -0.25
C LEU A 164 -9.17 10.75 -1.00
N ARG A 165 -9.06 10.62 -2.32
CA ARG A 165 -8.33 11.54 -3.19
C ARG A 165 -9.25 12.48 -3.96
N ASP A 166 -10.34 11.94 -4.47
CA ASP A 166 -11.40 12.70 -5.11
C ASP A 166 -12.76 12.06 -4.82
N LEU A 167 -13.81 12.87 -4.94
CA LEU A 167 -15.19 12.43 -4.79
C LEU A 167 -16.05 13.04 -5.90
N SER A 168 -16.98 12.25 -6.42
CA SER A 168 -18.03 12.66 -7.34
C SER A 168 -19.34 11.99 -6.97
N VAL A 169 -20.42 12.37 -7.65
CA VAL A 169 -21.72 11.72 -7.47
C VAL A 169 -21.71 10.27 -7.96
N ASP A 170 -20.84 9.93 -8.91
CA ASP A 170 -20.77 8.59 -9.52
C ASP A 170 -19.66 7.69 -8.98
N GLY A 171 -18.76 8.21 -8.16
CA GLY A 171 -17.63 7.43 -7.68
C GLY A 171 -16.58 8.27 -6.96
N CYS A 172 -15.49 7.62 -6.59
CA CYS A 172 -14.35 8.24 -5.93
C CYS A 172 -13.02 7.62 -6.37
N ARG A 173 -11.92 8.23 -5.95
CA ARG A 173 -10.57 7.66 -6.04
C ARG A 173 -9.99 7.54 -4.64
N LEU A 174 -9.46 6.37 -4.32
CA LEU A 174 -8.87 6.05 -3.02
C LEU A 174 -7.38 5.73 -3.18
N GLU A 175 -6.56 6.14 -2.21
CA GLU A 175 -5.24 5.55 -1.97
C GLU A 175 -5.35 4.51 -0.87
N LEU A 176 -4.98 3.26 -1.16
CA LEU A 176 -5.00 2.14 -0.23
C LEU A 176 -3.58 1.58 -0.01
N PRO A 177 -3.36 0.78 1.06
CA PRO A 177 -2.16 -0.04 1.18
C PRO A 177 -1.95 -0.91 -0.05
N ILE A 178 -0.70 -1.08 -0.50
CA ILE A 178 -0.42 -1.94 -1.65
C ILE A 178 -0.91 -3.38 -1.42
N SER A 179 -0.91 -3.84 -0.16
CA SER A 179 -1.51 -5.11 0.24
C SER A 179 -2.99 -5.22 -0.10
N ALA A 180 -3.74 -4.13 -0.29
CA ALA A 180 -5.13 -4.19 -0.77
C ALA A 180 -5.25 -4.58 -2.26
N SER A 181 -4.16 -4.52 -3.04
CA SER A 181 -4.19 -4.73 -4.49
C SER A 181 -4.78 -6.08 -4.89
N HIS A 182 -4.58 -7.14 -4.09
CA HIS A 182 -5.13 -8.48 -4.38
C HIS A 182 -6.66 -8.54 -4.30
N LEU A 183 -7.29 -7.67 -3.51
CA LEU A 183 -8.75 -7.61 -3.37
C LEU A 183 -9.41 -6.79 -4.47
N LEU A 184 -8.64 -5.93 -5.13
CA LEU A 184 -9.13 -4.92 -6.08
C LEU A 184 -9.01 -5.36 -7.54
N GLY A 185 -8.42 -6.52 -7.83
CA GLY A 185 -8.18 -7.03 -9.19
C GLY A 185 -9.42 -7.59 -9.91
N ASP A 186 -9.21 -8.33 -10.99
CA ASP A 186 -10.29 -8.89 -11.80
C ASP A 186 -11.21 -9.82 -10.99
N GLY A 187 -12.52 -9.57 -11.07
CA GLY A 187 -13.52 -10.28 -10.26
C GLY A 187 -13.63 -9.80 -8.80
N ALA A 188 -13.10 -8.61 -8.49
CA ALA A 188 -13.24 -7.98 -7.19
C ALA A 188 -14.71 -7.98 -6.71
N PRO A 189 -14.97 -8.28 -5.42
CA PRO A 189 -16.32 -8.17 -4.88
C PRO A 189 -16.79 -6.71 -4.90
N ARG A 190 -18.08 -6.50 -4.65
CA ARG A 190 -18.55 -5.15 -4.29
C ARG A 190 -17.96 -4.77 -2.93
N PHE A 191 -17.78 -3.48 -2.69
CA PHE A 191 -17.25 -2.97 -1.43
C PHE A 191 -18.24 -2.03 -0.77
N GLY A 192 -18.37 -2.13 0.55
CA GLY A 192 -18.95 -1.08 1.37
C GLY A 192 -17.86 -0.04 1.66
N LEU A 193 -18.09 1.20 1.24
CA LEU A 193 -17.21 2.32 1.55
C LEU A 193 -17.85 3.18 2.63
N THR A 194 -17.14 3.39 3.74
CA THR A 194 -17.53 4.35 4.78
C THR A 194 -16.56 5.52 4.81
N LEU A 195 -16.97 6.64 4.22
CA LEU A 195 -16.24 7.90 4.25
C LEU A 195 -16.38 8.52 5.64
N CYS A 196 -15.24 8.89 6.24
CA CYS A 196 -15.13 9.40 7.60
C CYS A 196 -14.49 10.80 7.57
N PHE A 197 -15.29 11.83 7.85
CA PHE A 197 -14.86 13.23 7.86
C PHE A 197 -14.37 13.66 9.25
N ALA A 198 -13.55 14.72 9.31
CA ALA A 198 -13.02 15.29 10.56
C ALA A 198 -14.10 15.81 11.54
N SER A 199 -15.31 16.03 11.02
CA SER A 199 -16.48 16.50 11.75
C SER A 199 -17.28 15.42 12.49
N GLU A 200 -16.87 14.15 12.35
CA GLU A 200 -17.61 12.92 12.69
C GLU A 200 -18.70 12.52 11.68
N ALA A 201 -18.91 13.30 10.62
CA ALA A 201 -19.81 12.88 9.56
C ALA A 201 -19.31 11.57 8.94
N ARG A 202 -20.24 10.60 8.80
CA ARG A 202 -20.00 9.32 8.15
C ARG A 202 -20.96 9.16 6.98
N PHE A 203 -20.45 8.63 5.89
CA PHE A 203 -21.25 8.34 4.70
C PHE A 203 -20.92 6.95 4.17
N GLN A 204 -21.94 6.10 4.09
CA GLN A 204 -21.79 4.72 3.65
C GLN A 204 -22.41 4.52 2.26
N ILE A 205 -21.67 3.87 1.38
CA ILE A 205 -22.09 3.59 0.01
C ILE A 205 -21.48 2.29 -0.52
N ASP A 206 -22.25 1.54 -1.31
CA ASP A 206 -21.74 0.39 -2.05
C ASP A 206 -21.00 0.85 -3.30
N ALA A 207 -19.86 0.23 -3.57
CA ALA A 207 -19.01 0.58 -4.69
C ALA A 207 -18.40 -0.64 -5.39
N GLU A 208 -18.07 -0.46 -6.66
CA GLU A 208 -17.39 -1.44 -7.51
C GLU A 208 -16.06 -0.86 -7.99
N VAL A 209 -15.02 -1.68 -8.01
CA VAL A 209 -13.70 -1.25 -8.49
C VAL A 209 -13.73 -1.13 -10.01
N ARG A 210 -13.23 0.00 -10.54
CA ARG A 210 -13.19 0.27 -11.98
C ARG A 210 -11.79 0.29 -12.55
N HIS A 211 -10.82 0.81 -11.80
CA HIS A 211 -9.41 0.83 -12.20
C HIS A 211 -8.53 0.75 -10.97
N VAL A 212 -7.39 0.09 -11.12
CA VAL A 212 -6.39 -0.10 -10.07
C VAL A 212 -5.03 0.23 -10.66
N GLN A 213 -4.31 1.12 -9.99
CA GLN A 213 -2.96 1.53 -10.36
C GLN A 213 -2.05 1.30 -9.15
N PRO A 214 -1.29 0.19 -9.13
CA PRO A 214 -0.25 -0.03 -8.15
C PRO A 214 0.85 1.03 -8.29
N GLU A 215 1.33 1.57 -7.16
CA GLU A 215 2.48 2.47 -7.08
C GLU A 215 3.51 1.86 -6.11
N PRO A 216 4.30 0.86 -6.54
CA PRO A 216 5.18 0.09 -5.66
C PRO A 216 6.19 0.95 -4.92
N GLN A 217 6.75 1.97 -5.59
CA GLN A 217 7.71 2.92 -5.02
C GLN A 217 7.13 3.74 -3.86
N ARG A 218 5.81 3.93 -3.81
CA ARG A 218 5.11 4.65 -2.74
C ARG A 218 4.40 3.68 -1.79
N HIS A 219 4.64 2.37 -1.94
CA HIS A 219 4.00 1.28 -1.21
C HIS A 219 2.47 1.34 -1.18
N LEU A 220 1.83 1.93 -2.20
CA LEU A 220 0.39 2.18 -2.21
C LEU A 220 -0.24 1.69 -3.50
N VAL A 221 -1.55 1.52 -3.49
CA VAL A 221 -2.36 1.30 -4.68
C VAL A 221 -3.40 2.40 -4.77
N THR A 222 -3.48 3.05 -5.91
CA THR A 222 -4.52 4.02 -6.21
C THR A 222 -5.63 3.28 -6.95
N ALA A 223 -6.85 3.26 -6.39
CA ALA A 223 -7.98 2.59 -7.01
C ALA A 223 -9.18 3.53 -7.17
N GLY A 224 -9.82 3.44 -8.34
CA GLY A 224 -11.05 4.13 -8.65
C GLY A 224 -12.26 3.25 -8.39
N PHE A 225 -13.23 3.79 -7.68
CA PHE A 225 -14.48 3.14 -7.35
C PHE A 225 -15.65 3.85 -8.03
N GLN A 226 -16.61 3.07 -8.53
CA GLN A 226 -17.88 3.54 -9.07
C GLN A 226 -19.01 3.19 -8.11
N PHE A 227 -20.05 4.03 -8.05
CA PHE A 227 -21.23 3.84 -7.20
C PHE A 227 -22.42 3.32 -8.01
N PRO A 228 -22.58 2.01 -8.20
CA PRO A 228 -23.58 1.44 -9.12
C PRO A 228 -25.04 1.63 -8.66
N ARG A 229 -25.29 1.76 -7.35
CA ARG A 229 -26.64 1.97 -6.79
C ARG A 229 -26.60 3.06 -5.73
N ARG A 230 -27.55 3.99 -5.80
CA ARG A 230 -27.67 5.14 -4.89
C ARG A 230 -29.13 5.40 -4.60
N THR A 231 -29.47 5.70 -3.36
CA THR A 231 -30.78 6.25 -3.03
C THR A 231 -30.82 7.76 -3.34
N PRO A 232 -32.01 8.35 -3.55
CA PRO A 232 -32.14 9.80 -3.72
C PRO A 232 -31.60 10.62 -2.53
N GLU A 233 -31.48 10.02 -1.35
CA GLU A 233 -30.86 10.64 -0.18
C GLU A 233 -29.33 10.60 -0.27
N GLN A 234 -28.74 9.45 -0.63
CA GLN A 234 -27.30 9.33 -0.84
C GLN A 234 -26.80 10.25 -1.94
N GLU A 235 -27.56 10.39 -3.03
CA GLU A 235 -27.22 11.30 -4.13
C GLU A 235 -27.19 12.77 -3.69
N ARG A 236 -28.18 13.20 -2.89
CA ARG A 236 -28.21 14.55 -2.30
C ARG A 236 -27.03 14.78 -1.34
N GLN A 237 -26.67 13.77 -0.53
CA GLN A 237 -25.52 13.84 0.37
C GLN A 237 -24.19 13.90 -0.39
N LEU A 238 -24.02 13.10 -1.45
CA LEU A 238 -22.84 13.16 -2.32
C LEU A 238 -22.69 14.53 -2.96
N TRP A 239 -23.77 15.09 -3.50
CA TRP A 239 -23.77 16.46 -4.03
C TRP A 239 -23.34 17.49 -2.98
N TYR A 240 -23.85 17.37 -1.75
CA TYR A 240 -23.43 18.22 -0.64
C TYR A 240 -21.93 18.09 -0.34
N TYR A 241 -21.41 16.86 -0.22
CA TYR A 241 -19.99 16.62 0.06
C TYR A 241 -19.07 17.10 -1.06
N VAL A 242 -19.41 16.82 -2.32
CA VAL A 242 -18.65 17.28 -3.50
C VAL A 242 -18.56 18.81 -3.52
N ARG A 243 -19.70 19.48 -3.33
CA ARG A 243 -19.75 20.95 -3.28
C ARG A 243 -18.95 21.52 -2.12
N GLU A 244 -18.93 20.83 -0.98
CA GLU A 244 -18.21 21.29 0.20
C GLU A 244 -16.69 21.08 0.08
N ILE A 245 -16.24 19.98 -0.53
CA ILE A 245 -14.83 19.74 -0.89
C ILE A 245 -14.37 20.80 -1.89
N GLU A 246 -15.18 21.10 -2.90
CA GLU A 246 -14.89 22.16 -3.88
C GLU A 246 -14.79 23.53 -3.21
N ARG A 247 -15.75 23.87 -2.35
CA ARG A 247 -15.78 25.13 -1.60
C ARG A 247 -14.56 25.30 -0.71
N GLU A 248 -14.16 24.26 0.01
CA GLU A 248 -12.97 24.29 0.86
C GLU A 248 -11.69 24.35 0.00
N SER A 249 -11.66 23.68 -1.15
CA SER A 249 -10.55 23.78 -2.11
C SER A 249 -10.39 25.18 -2.69
N ALA A 250 -11.48 25.85 -3.05
CA ALA A 250 -11.47 27.23 -3.52
C ALA A 250 -10.96 28.21 -2.44
N ARG A 251 -11.26 27.94 -1.16
CA ARG A 251 -10.74 28.71 -0.01
C ARG A 251 -9.20 28.63 0.11
N TYR A 252 -8.59 27.49 -0.20
CA TYR A 252 -7.12 27.36 -0.16
C TYR A 252 -6.43 28.05 -1.35
N PHE A 253 -7.07 28.15 -2.52
CA PHE A 253 -6.50 28.80 -3.71
C PHE A 253 -6.55 30.33 -3.65
N ASN A 254 -7.68 30.89 -3.22
CA ASN A 254 -7.83 32.33 -3.09
C ASN A 254 -7.52 32.70 -1.63
N GLN A 255 -6.46 33.45 -1.36
CA GLN A 255 -6.27 34.17 -0.08
C GLN A 255 -7.39 35.22 0.21
N ALA A 256 -8.57 35.08 -0.41
CA ALA A 256 -9.77 35.85 -0.16
C ALA A 256 -10.56 35.22 1.00
N THR A 257 -10.43 35.87 2.15
CA THR A 257 -10.99 35.54 3.48
C THR A 257 -12.51 35.66 3.61
N THR A 258 -13.31 35.59 2.54
CA THR A 258 -14.77 35.84 2.59
C THR A 258 -15.65 34.59 2.75
N LEU A 259 -15.12 33.37 2.62
CA LEU A 259 -15.88 32.13 2.82
C LEU A 259 -15.62 31.53 4.20
N SER A 260 -16.68 31.20 4.95
CA SER A 260 -16.59 30.51 6.26
C SER A 260 -16.03 29.08 6.11
N ALA A 261 -15.27 28.57 7.09
CA ALA A 261 -14.66 27.23 6.97
C ALA A 261 -15.74 26.15 6.95
N SER A 262 -15.52 25.09 6.18
CA SER A 262 -16.41 23.93 6.19
C SER A 262 -16.54 23.32 7.57
N SER A 263 -17.78 23.00 7.96
CA SER A 263 -18.03 22.20 9.15
C SER A 263 -17.50 20.77 9.00
N LEU A 264 -17.38 20.22 7.78
CA LEU A 264 -16.88 18.86 7.51
C LEU A 264 -15.39 18.69 7.81
N PHE A 265 -14.61 19.73 7.59
CA PHE A 265 -13.14 19.72 7.78
C PHE A 265 -12.71 20.36 9.10
N ARG A 266 -13.65 20.78 9.94
CA ARG A 266 -13.35 21.33 11.27
C ARG A 266 -13.11 20.18 12.25
N LYS A 267 -11.83 19.93 12.57
CA LYS A 267 -11.42 18.88 13.52
C LYS A 267 -12.03 19.13 14.90
N LYS A 268 -12.91 18.23 15.35
CA LYS A 268 -13.38 18.20 16.75
C LYS A 268 -12.28 17.61 17.65
N PRO A 269 -12.02 18.20 18.83
CA PRO A 269 -11.07 17.62 19.77
C PRO A 269 -11.56 16.25 20.24
N GLY A 270 -10.71 15.22 20.11
CA GLY A 270 -11.02 13.84 20.52
C GLY A 270 -11.49 12.90 19.40
N VAL A 271 -11.58 13.36 18.15
CA VAL A 271 -11.96 12.53 17.01
C VAL A 271 -10.70 12.07 16.26
N ASP A 272 -10.47 10.77 16.27
CA ASP A 272 -9.41 10.13 15.50
C ASP A 272 -9.86 10.01 14.03
N LEU A 273 -9.07 10.63 13.14
CA LEU A 273 -9.27 10.51 11.71
C LEU A 273 -8.80 9.12 11.26
N ILE A 274 -9.53 8.49 10.35
CA ILE A 274 -9.12 7.25 9.68
C ILE A 274 -8.26 7.64 8.47
N GLY A 275 -7.20 6.91 8.13
CA GLY A 275 -6.37 7.20 6.94
C GLY A 275 -4.88 6.88 7.07
N ARG A 276 -4.21 6.52 5.95
CA ARG A 276 -2.82 6.03 5.92
C ARG A 276 -1.78 7.14 6.00
N ARG A 277 -2.06 8.33 5.46
CA ARG A 277 -1.14 9.50 5.53
C ARG A 277 -1.03 10.14 6.92
N GLN A 278 -1.09 9.34 7.97
CA GLN A 278 -0.70 9.78 9.30
C GLN A 278 0.79 9.46 9.50
N GLY A 279 1.65 10.49 9.39
CA GLY A 279 3.02 10.44 9.91
C GLY A 279 3.14 10.18 11.43
N ASN A 280 2.01 9.91 12.10
CA ASN A 280 1.83 9.55 13.51
C ASN A 280 1.03 8.24 13.72
N ALA A 281 0.85 7.40 12.68
CA ALA A 281 0.12 6.13 12.83
C ALA A 281 0.80 5.17 13.82
N TYR A 282 2.14 5.26 13.92
CA TYR A 282 2.95 4.45 14.82
C TYR A 282 3.38 5.24 16.06
N PRO A 283 3.29 4.64 17.25
CA PRO A 283 3.39 5.35 18.52
C PRO A 283 4.84 5.70 18.92
N THR A 284 5.85 5.11 18.26
CA THR A 284 7.27 5.39 18.51
C THR A 284 8.00 5.77 17.21
N PRO A 285 9.08 6.57 17.30
CA PRO A 285 9.95 6.83 16.13
C PRO A 285 10.53 5.56 15.52
N MET A 286 10.92 4.59 16.37
CA MET A 286 11.45 3.30 15.92
C MET A 286 10.39 2.50 15.14
N ALA A 287 9.15 2.48 15.62
CA ALA A 287 8.03 1.85 14.91
C ALA A 287 7.75 2.52 13.55
N ARG A 288 7.87 3.86 13.46
CA ARG A 288 7.75 4.57 12.18
C ARG A 288 8.82 4.14 11.17
N ARG A 289 10.08 4.03 11.58
CA ARG A 289 11.16 3.53 10.71
C ARG A 289 10.96 2.06 10.33
N LEU A 290 10.55 1.23 11.30
CA LEU A 290 10.26 -0.18 11.04
C LEU A 290 9.12 -0.38 10.02
N SER A 291 8.15 0.55 9.98
CA SER A 291 7.05 0.49 9.00
C SER A 291 7.51 0.65 7.55
N GLU A 292 8.69 1.22 7.29
CA GLU A 292 9.28 1.27 5.95
C GLU A 292 9.71 -0.13 5.48
N VAL A 293 10.31 -0.92 6.39
CA VAL A 293 10.62 -2.34 6.14
C VAL A 293 9.33 -3.15 5.99
N ALA A 294 8.31 -2.83 6.79
CA ALA A 294 6.99 -3.46 6.70
C ALA A 294 6.34 -3.25 5.31
N GLY A 295 6.35 -2.00 4.83
CA GLY A 295 5.83 -1.65 3.51
C GLY A 295 6.54 -2.36 2.36
N TYR A 296 7.85 -2.59 2.49
CA TYR A 296 8.60 -3.43 1.55
C TYR A 296 8.11 -4.88 1.56
N LEU A 297 7.99 -5.52 2.73
CA LEU A 297 7.53 -6.90 2.82
C LEU A 297 6.12 -7.10 2.25
N ASP A 298 5.21 -6.17 2.52
CA ASP A 298 3.85 -6.16 1.96
C ASP A 298 3.89 -6.02 0.42
N ALA A 299 4.76 -5.15 -0.11
CA ALA A 299 4.93 -5.00 -1.56
C ALA A 299 5.50 -6.28 -2.20
N GLN A 300 6.48 -6.93 -1.56
CA GLN A 300 7.05 -8.18 -2.06
C GLN A 300 6.05 -9.34 -2.04
N TRP A 301 5.20 -9.39 -1.00
CA TRP A 301 4.11 -10.37 -0.95
C TRP A 301 3.19 -10.24 -2.17
N VAL A 302 2.78 -9.02 -2.51
CA VAL A 302 1.92 -8.74 -3.68
C VAL A 302 2.63 -9.06 -4.99
N ALA A 303 3.90 -8.66 -5.13
CA ALA A 303 4.71 -8.97 -6.32
C ALA A 303 4.78 -10.49 -6.57
N LEU A 304 5.07 -11.27 -5.52
CA LEU A 304 5.08 -12.73 -5.61
C LEU A 304 3.73 -13.32 -6.02
N GLN A 305 2.61 -12.78 -5.52
CA GLN A 305 1.27 -13.22 -5.95
C GLN A 305 1.00 -12.96 -7.44
N GLN A 306 1.62 -11.92 -8.00
CA GLN A 306 1.51 -11.55 -9.41
C GLN A 306 2.53 -12.32 -10.29
N GLY A 307 3.37 -13.17 -9.69
CA GLY A 307 4.43 -13.89 -10.39
C GLY A 307 5.65 -13.03 -10.70
N GLU A 308 5.77 -11.86 -10.09
CA GLU A 308 6.96 -11.01 -10.18
C GLU A 308 8.06 -11.50 -9.23
N PRO A 309 9.35 -11.32 -9.59
CA PRO A 309 10.46 -11.71 -8.72
C PRO A 309 10.60 -10.78 -7.51
N LEU A 310 11.29 -11.26 -6.47
CA LEU A 310 11.68 -10.42 -5.34
C LEU A 310 12.64 -9.30 -5.77
N ASP A 311 12.44 -8.11 -5.24
CA ASP A 311 13.41 -7.02 -5.35
C ASP A 311 14.57 -7.23 -4.36
N LEU A 312 15.57 -7.97 -4.83
CA LEU A 312 16.76 -8.31 -4.04
C LEU A 312 17.64 -7.09 -3.71
N ALA A 313 17.53 -6.00 -4.47
CA ALA A 313 18.27 -4.77 -4.19
C ALA A 313 17.61 -4.01 -3.03
N ALA A 314 16.29 -3.86 -3.06
CA ALA A 314 15.53 -3.32 -1.93
C ALA A 314 15.66 -4.21 -0.69
N LEU A 315 15.67 -5.55 -0.84
CA LEU A 315 15.93 -6.47 0.27
C LEU A 315 17.24 -6.16 0.99
N SER A 316 18.30 -5.91 0.22
CA SER A 316 19.61 -5.54 0.74
C SER A 316 19.53 -4.24 1.57
N GLN A 317 18.87 -3.21 1.05
CA GLN A 317 18.72 -1.92 1.74
C GLN A 317 17.91 -2.05 3.04
N HIS A 318 16.77 -2.73 2.99
CA HIS A 318 15.91 -2.91 4.17
C HIS A 318 16.55 -3.83 5.23
N SER A 319 17.34 -4.82 4.81
CA SER A 319 18.11 -5.64 5.75
C SER A 319 19.18 -4.85 6.50
N GLU A 320 19.79 -3.84 5.84
CA GLU A 320 20.76 -2.94 6.44
C GLU A 320 20.10 -1.95 7.39
N ALA A 321 18.97 -1.35 6.99
CA ALA A 321 18.16 -0.51 7.86
C ALA A 321 17.72 -1.23 9.15
N LEU A 322 17.36 -2.51 9.06
CA LEU A 322 17.02 -3.32 10.23
C LEU A 322 18.21 -3.51 11.17
N LEU A 323 19.41 -3.75 10.62
CA LEU A 323 20.63 -3.89 11.41
C LEU A 323 21.01 -2.59 12.10
N GLU A 324 20.89 -1.45 11.41
CA GLU A 324 21.13 -0.12 11.96
C GLU A 324 20.17 0.18 13.11
N MET A 325 18.86 -0.08 12.93
CA MET A 325 17.87 0.08 13.99
C MET A 325 18.17 -0.79 15.22
N LEU A 326 18.61 -2.03 15.00
CA LEU A 326 18.98 -2.96 16.08
C LEU A 326 20.22 -2.47 16.85
N ALA A 327 21.21 -1.94 16.14
CA ALA A 327 22.43 -1.40 16.74
C ALA A 327 22.18 -0.08 17.48
N GLU A 328 21.27 0.75 17.00
CA GLU A 328 20.92 2.06 17.58
C GLU A 328 20.15 1.92 18.90
N ASP A 329 19.07 1.14 18.92
CA ASP A 329 18.28 0.89 20.13
C ASP A 329 17.60 -0.47 20.05
N ARG A 330 18.32 -1.51 20.49
CA ARG A 330 17.85 -2.89 20.55
C ARG A 330 16.47 -3.02 21.20
N GLU A 331 16.29 -2.45 22.39
CA GLU A 331 15.03 -2.57 23.12
C GLU A 331 13.93 -1.75 22.45
N GLY A 332 14.27 -0.56 21.93
CA GLY A 332 13.35 0.24 21.12
C GLY A 332 12.83 -0.52 19.90
N LEU A 333 13.68 -1.27 19.20
CA LEU A 333 13.29 -2.09 18.05
C LEU A 333 12.45 -3.30 18.46
N LEU A 334 12.82 -4.01 19.54
CA LEU A 334 12.02 -5.10 20.08
C LEU A 334 10.62 -4.62 20.51
N PHE A 335 10.52 -3.42 21.10
CA PHE A 335 9.24 -2.81 21.45
C PHE A 335 8.44 -2.40 20.20
N ALA A 336 9.11 -1.89 19.16
CA ALA A 336 8.45 -1.49 17.92
C ALA A 336 7.68 -2.64 17.26
N LEU A 337 8.10 -3.90 17.43
CA LEU A 337 7.39 -5.08 16.91
C LEU A 337 5.93 -5.16 17.39
N VAL A 338 5.64 -4.81 18.66
CA VAL A 338 4.25 -4.84 19.16
C VAL A 338 3.40 -3.66 18.68
N CYS A 339 4.05 -2.62 18.16
CA CYS A 339 3.39 -1.46 17.57
C CYS A 339 3.00 -1.67 16.10
N MET A 340 3.44 -2.76 15.46
CA MET A 340 3.14 -3.06 14.04
C MET A 340 1.73 -3.65 13.83
N ARG A 341 0.73 -3.25 14.64
CA ARG A 341 -0.63 -3.83 14.59
C ARG A 341 -1.32 -3.57 13.24
N LEU A 342 -0.99 -2.45 12.59
CA LEU A 342 -1.59 -2.06 11.31
C LEU A 342 -1.09 -2.90 10.13
N GLU A 343 0.00 -3.64 10.32
CA GLU A 343 0.64 -4.46 9.28
C GLU A 343 0.00 -5.85 9.19
N SER A 344 0.11 -6.50 8.03
CA SER A 344 -0.44 -7.84 7.81
C SER A 344 0.24 -8.89 8.71
N PRO A 345 -0.44 -10.00 9.10
CA PRO A 345 0.15 -11.02 9.96
C PRO A 345 1.48 -11.60 9.45
N HIS A 346 1.62 -11.77 8.14
CA HIS A 346 2.85 -12.26 7.51
C HIS A 346 4.00 -11.25 7.64
N VAL A 347 3.72 -9.96 7.47
CA VAL A 347 4.71 -8.89 7.68
C VAL A 347 5.12 -8.81 9.14
N GLN A 348 4.16 -8.80 10.07
CA GLN A 348 4.47 -8.77 11.50
C GLN A 348 5.35 -9.96 11.91
N HIS A 349 5.09 -11.14 11.34
CA HIS A 349 5.86 -12.35 11.59
C HIS A 349 7.28 -12.26 11.02
N GLY A 350 7.42 -11.85 9.76
CA GLY A 350 8.74 -11.66 9.12
C GLY A 350 9.62 -10.67 9.89
N LEU A 351 9.06 -9.52 10.29
CA LEU A 351 9.77 -8.52 11.11
C LEU A 351 10.20 -9.08 12.47
N ALA A 352 9.32 -9.81 13.15
CA ALA A 352 9.59 -10.36 14.46
C ALA A 352 10.65 -11.47 14.42
N VAL A 353 10.56 -12.38 13.46
CA VAL A 353 11.54 -13.46 13.26
C VAL A 353 12.90 -12.86 12.90
N ALA A 354 12.98 -11.94 11.94
CA ALA A 354 14.22 -11.30 11.57
C ALA A 354 14.89 -10.58 12.75
N THR A 355 14.13 -9.74 13.46
CA THR A 355 14.65 -8.96 14.58
C THR A 355 15.15 -9.86 15.71
N ARG A 356 14.33 -10.85 16.13
CA ARG A 356 14.69 -11.74 17.25
C ARG A 356 15.81 -12.72 16.89
N LEU A 357 15.86 -13.19 15.64
CA LEU A 357 16.93 -14.06 15.17
C LEU A 357 18.27 -13.31 15.18
N LEU A 358 18.31 -12.11 14.62
CA LEU A 358 19.51 -11.26 14.63
C LEU A 358 19.98 -10.94 16.04
N ASP A 359 19.04 -10.60 16.91
CA ASP A 359 19.32 -10.27 18.30
C ASP A 359 19.90 -11.48 19.07
N LEU A 360 19.36 -12.68 18.85
CA LEU A 360 19.80 -13.90 19.53
C LEU A 360 21.16 -14.41 19.00
N VAL A 361 21.42 -14.27 17.71
CA VAL A 361 22.70 -14.64 17.08
C VAL A 361 23.82 -13.70 17.56
N GLY A 362 23.52 -12.40 17.73
CA GLY A 362 24.42 -11.41 18.30
C GLY A 362 25.61 -11.02 17.40
N GLU A 363 26.40 -10.06 17.85
CA GLU A 363 27.44 -9.40 17.02
C GLU A 363 28.83 -10.02 17.16
N ALA A 364 29.19 -10.52 18.34
CA ALA A 364 30.57 -10.67 18.80
C ALA A 364 31.44 -11.71 18.05
N SER A 365 30.92 -12.36 17.02
CA SER A 365 31.66 -13.37 16.24
C SER A 365 31.24 -13.51 14.77
N MET A 366 30.36 -12.64 14.26
CA MET A 366 29.77 -12.81 12.94
C MET A 366 30.16 -11.69 11.96
N PRO A 367 30.68 -12.02 10.76
CA PRO A 367 30.93 -11.01 9.73
C PRO A 367 29.68 -10.20 9.38
N SER A 368 29.83 -8.89 9.17
CA SER A 368 28.70 -7.99 8.85
C SER A 368 27.90 -8.46 7.63
N VAL A 369 28.60 -8.95 6.59
CA VAL A 369 27.98 -9.49 5.36
C VAL A 369 27.10 -10.70 5.67
N LEU A 370 27.57 -11.61 6.53
CA LEU A 370 26.81 -12.79 6.94
C LEU A 370 25.58 -12.39 7.75
N ARG A 371 25.74 -11.43 8.66
CA ARG A 371 24.65 -10.92 9.49
C ARG A 371 23.58 -10.20 8.66
N LYS A 372 23.98 -9.43 7.64
CA LYS A 372 23.08 -8.83 6.65
C LYS A 372 22.33 -9.89 5.84
N ALA A 373 23.01 -10.96 5.42
CA ALA A 373 22.33 -12.07 4.75
C ALA A 373 21.31 -12.77 5.67
N ILE A 374 21.62 -12.97 6.95
CA ILE A 374 20.66 -13.52 7.93
C ILE A 374 19.46 -12.59 8.09
N ALA A 375 19.68 -11.29 8.21
CA ALA A 375 18.61 -10.29 8.30
C ALA A 375 17.68 -10.36 7.08
N ALA A 376 18.27 -10.35 5.89
CA ALA A 376 17.55 -10.40 4.62
C ALA A 376 16.73 -11.68 4.47
N VAL A 377 17.33 -12.84 4.67
CA VAL A 377 16.63 -14.12 4.51
C VAL A 377 15.55 -14.29 5.57
N ALA A 378 15.80 -13.89 6.82
CA ALA A 378 14.81 -13.99 7.89
C ALA A 378 13.61 -13.06 7.67
N LEU A 379 13.82 -11.87 7.11
CA LEU A 379 12.75 -10.93 6.75
C LEU A 379 11.76 -11.57 5.76
N VAL A 380 12.27 -12.31 4.78
CA VAL A 380 11.46 -12.87 3.70
C VAL A 380 11.12 -14.36 3.87
N HIS A 381 11.59 -15.01 4.93
CA HIS A 381 11.64 -16.48 5.03
C HIS A 381 10.30 -17.21 4.81
N ASP A 382 9.18 -16.52 5.07
CA ASP A 382 7.83 -17.05 4.98
C ASP A 382 7.04 -16.48 3.78
N LEU A 383 7.62 -15.54 3.02
CA LEU A 383 6.95 -14.89 1.88
C LEU A 383 6.67 -15.86 0.73
N GLY A 384 7.33 -17.03 0.69
CA GLY A 384 6.99 -18.09 -0.27
C GLY A 384 5.53 -18.53 -0.20
N LYS A 385 4.83 -18.27 0.91
CA LYS A 385 3.40 -18.54 1.04
C LYS A 385 2.55 -17.72 0.07
N ALA A 386 3.04 -16.56 -0.37
CA ALA A 386 2.42 -15.74 -1.40
C ALA A 386 2.33 -16.46 -2.76
N LEU A 387 3.22 -17.43 -3.01
CA LEU A 387 3.26 -18.24 -4.24
C LEU A 387 2.31 -19.44 -4.19
N LEU A 388 1.57 -19.62 -3.09
CA LEU A 388 0.57 -20.65 -2.93
C LEU A 388 -0.83 -20.12 -3.25
N ARG A 389 -1.78 -21.03 -3.44
CA ARG A 389 -3.18 -20.65 -3.67
C ARG A 389 -3.76 -19.94 -2.43
N PRO A 390 -4.42 -18.78 -2.57
CA PRO A 390 -4.92 -18.00 -1.43
C PRO A 390 -5.87 -18.80 -0.50
N GLU A 391 -6.67 -19.70 -1.05
CA GLU A 391 -7.61 -20.53 -0.29
C GLU A 391 -6.89 -21.42 0.74
N LEU A 392 -5.64 -21.80 0.44
CA LEU A 392 -4.84 -22.63 1.33
C LEU A 392 -4.44 -21.87 2.60
N LEU A 393 -4.19 -20.57 2.50
CA LEU A 393 -3.81 -19.72 3.64
C LEU A 393 -4.99 -19.40 4.55
N GLN A 394 -6.20 -19.41 4.00
CA GLN A 394 -7.45 -19.13 4.73
C GLN A 394 -8.05 -20.38 5.39
N THR A 395 -7.49 -21.56 5.16
CA THR A 395 -8.02 -22.83 5.68
C THR A 395 -7.61 -23.03 7.15
N PRO A 396 -8.55 -23.12 8.11
CA PRO A 396 -8.22 -23.26 9.54
C PRO A 396 -7.52 -24.59 9.86
N THR A 397 -7.96 -25.67 9.23
CA THR A 397 -7.41 -27.03 9.41
C THR A 397 -7.07 -27.62 8.05
N LEU A 398 -5.79 -27.84 7.80
CA LEU A 398 -5.32 -28.38 6.52
C LEU A 398 -5.53 -29.89 6.46
N SER A 399 -6.08 -30.39 5.35
CA SER A 399 -6.00 -31.80 4.97
C SER A 399 -4.54 -32.21 4.71
N GLU A 400 -4.25 -33.51 4.62
CA GLU A 400 -2.89 -33.97 4.27
C GLU A 400 -2.41 -33.41 2.92
N ASP A 401 -3.29 -33.32 1.92
CA ASP A 401 -2.97 -32.74 0.62
C ASP A 401 -2.69 -31.24 0.70
N GLN A 402 -3.49 -30.52 1.47
CA GLN A 402 -3.30 -29.10 1.72
C GLN A 402 -2.00 -28.86 2.50
N TYR A 403 -1.69 -29.72 3.47
CA TYR A 403 -0.43 -29.66 4.20
C TYR A 403 0.77 -29.90 3.26
N ARG A 404 0.71 -30.90 2.38
CA ARG A 404 1.72 -31.12 1.33
C ARG A 404 1.89 -29.90 0.42
N GLN A 405 0.79 -29.23 0.04
CA GLN A 405 0.86 -28.00 -0.75
C GLN A 405 1.49 -26.86 0.05
N MET A 406 1.17 -26.73 1.34
CA MET A 406 1.71 -25.69 2.22
C MET A 406 3.23 -25.78 2.29
N GLN A 407 3.79 -27.00 2.41
CA GLN A 407 5.24 -27.23 2.48
C GLN A 407 6.01 -26.69 1.27
N ARG A 408 5.34 -26.49 0.12
CA ARG A 408 5.97 -25.99 -1.11
C ARG A 408 6.40 -24.52 -1.03
N HIS A 409 5.92 -23.73 -0.05
CA HIS A 409 6.34 -22.34 0.08
C HIS A 409 7.86 -22.19 0.23
N ALA A 410 8.50 -23.08 0.98
CA ALA A 410 9.94 -23.02 1.24
C ALA A 410 10.78 -23.23 -0.03
N PRO A 411 10.64 -24.33 -0.79
CA PRO A 411 11.40 -24.49 -2.03
C PRO A 411 11.04 -23.45 -3.10
N LEU A 412 9.78 -22.98 -3.15
CA LEU A 412 9.38 -21.89 -4.07
C LEU A 412 10.10 -20.58 -3.72
N LEU A 413 10.22 -20.24 -2.44
CA LEU A 413 10.97 -19.06 -2.01
C LEU A 413 12.46 -19.20 -2.27
N ILE A 414 13.03 -20.39 -2.06
CA ILE A 414 14.44 -20.64 -2.40
C ILE A 414 14.69 -20.31 -3.88
N ALA A 415 13.81 -20.77 -4.79
CA ALA A 415 13.93 -20.46 -6.21
C ALA A 415 13.86 -18.95 -6.51
N GLN A 416 13.10 -18.16 -5.73
CA GLN A 416 13.08 -16.69 -5.87
C GLN A 416 14.36 -16.01 -5.36
N LEU A 417 15.09 -16.67 -4.46
CA LEU A 417 16.37 -16.20 -3.93
C LEU A 417 17.56 -16.77 -4.72
N GLU A 418 17.32 -17.69 -5.66
CA GLU A 418 18.34 -18.21 -6.57
C GLU A 418 18.81 -17.10 -7.53
N GLY A 419 20.12 -17.00 -7.73
CA GLY A 419 20.75 -15.92 -8.53
C GLY A 419 21.14 -14.68 -7.72
N CYS A 420 20.82 -14.63 -6.43
CA CYS A 420 21.30 -13.58 -5.53
C CYS A 420 22.73 -13.86 -5.02
N ASP A 421 23.75 -13.32 -5.69
CA ASP A 421 25.16 -13.64 -5.38
C ASP A 421 25.61 -13.21 -3.97
N TRP A 422 24.98 -12.18 -3.40
CA TRP A 422 25.35 -11.68 -2.07
C TRP A 422 24.71 -12.48 -0.92
N LEU A 423 23.75 -13.38 -1.22
CA LEU A 423 23.14 -14.26 -0.23
C LEU A 423 23.81 -15.64 -0.26
N PRO A 424 24.51 -16.06 0.81
CA PRO A 424 25.07 -17.40 0.87
C PRO A 424 23.95 -18.45 0.83
N ARG A 425 24.05 -19.41 -0.10
CA ARG A 425 23.05 -20.49 -0.26
C ARG A 425 22.80 -21.29 1.03
N SER A 426 23.82 -21.44 1.87
CA SER A 426 23.69 -22.09 3.18
C SER A 426 22.76 -21.31 4.11
N VAL A 427 22.89 -19.98 4.19
CA VAL A 427 22.01 -19.11 5.00
C VAL A 427 20.58 -19.18 4.51
N VAL A 428 20.39 -19.11 3.18
CA VAL A 428 19.06 -19.23 2.56
C VAL A 428 18.39 -20.54 2.98
N ARG A 429 19.07 -21.68 2.83
CA ARG A 429 18.51 -22.99 3.20
C ARG A 429 18.29 -23.12 4.71
N ASP A 430 19.26 -22.71 5.52
CA ASP A 430 19.18 -22.86 6.97
C ASP A 430 18.02 -22.06 7.57
N ILE A 431 17.65 -20.91 7.00
CA ILE A 431 16.55 -20.10 7.51
C ILE A 431 15.22 -20.47 6.83
N VAL A 432 15.16 -20.53 5.49
CA VAL A 432 13.89 -20.77 4.77
C VAL A 432 13.35 -22.18 5.01
N GLU A 433 14.21 -23.20 4.86
CA GLU A 433 13.81 -24.59 5.14
C GLU A 433 13.94 -24.88 6.63
N GLY A 434 15.08 -24.53 7.23
CA GLY A 434 15.42 -24.95 8.58
C GLY A 434 14.47 -24.46 9.67
N SER A 435 13.77 -23.34 9.47
CA SER A 435 12.73 -22.87 10.42
C SER A 435 11.56 -23.87 10.56
N ASN A 436 11.29 -24.60 9.49
CA ASN A 436 10.22 -25.60 9.41
C ASN A 436 10.68 -27.02 9.79
N GLU A 437 11.99 -27.26 9.90
CA GLU A 437 12.57 -28.55 10.27
C GLU A 437 12.50 -28.82 11.78
N ARG A 438 12.66 -30.08 12.22
CA ARG A 438 12.64 -30.47 13.65
C ARG A 438 13.72 -31.50 13.92
N LEU A 439 14.30 -31.54 15.13
CA LEU A 439 15.40 -32.47 15.42
C LEU A 439 15.04 -33.96 15.26
N ASP A 440 13.77 -34.31 15.44
CA ASP A 440 13.23 -35.68 15.26
C ASP A 440 12.95 -36.03 13.79
N GLY A 441 13.12 -35.09 12.85
CA GLY A 441 12.82 -35.27 11.44
C GLY A 441 11.33 -35.17 11.10
N SER A 442 10.47 -34.73 12.03
CA SER A 442 9.05 -34.51 11.76
C SER A 442 8.75 -33.23 10.98
N GLY A 443 9.77 -32.37 10.80
CA GLY A 443 9.65 -31.14 10.03
C GLY A 443 9.75 -31.34 8.52
N TYR A 444 9.78 -30.23 7.79
CA TYR A 444 9.76 -30.18 6.33
C TYR A 444 10.62 -29.02 5.81
N PRO A 445 10.99 -28.96 4.51
CA PRO A 445 10.63 -29.88 3.43
C PRO A 445 11.53 -31.12 3.31
N ARG A 446 12.68 -31.18 3.98
CA ARG A 446 13.67 -32.25 3.84
C ARG A 446 13.59 -33.32 4.94
N GLY A 447 12.90 -33.05 6.05
CA GLY A 447 12.77 -34.00 7.16
C GLY A 447 14.11 -34.27 7.84
N LEU A 448 14.91 -33.21 8.00
CA LEU A 448 16.26 -33.30 8.54
C LEU A 448 16.22 -33.69 10.02
N ARG A 449 17.16 -34.53 10.42
CA ARG A 449 17.34 -34.94 11.82
C ARG A 449 18.55 -34.29 12.43
N ASP A 450 18.50 -34.07 13.74
CA ASP A 450 19.55 -33.54 14.61
C ASP A 450 20.87 -33.14 13.89
N ASN A 451 21.80 -34.07 13.70
CA ASN A 451 23.13 -33.82 13.13
C ASN A 451 23.17 -33.25 11.69
N GLN A 452 22.05 -33.26 10.97
CA GLN A 452 21.89 -32.67 9.63
C GLN A 452 21.45 -31.20 9.69
N LEU A 453 20.99 -30.72 10.85
CA LEU A 453 20.56 -29.34 11.06
C LEU A 453 21.74 -28.49 11.54
N HIS A 454 22.14 -27.56 10.68
CA HIS A 454 23.15 -26.56 11.01
C HIS A 454 22.67 -25.65 12.16
N GLN A 455 23.62 -25.05 12.87
CA GLN A 455 23.35 -24.27 14.08
C GLN A 455 22.35 -23.13 13.80
N LEU A 456 22.47 -22.45 12.65
CA LEU A 456 21.58 -21.37 12.25
C LEU A 456 20.12 -21.86 12.08
N ALA A 457 19.92 -23.03 11.46
CA ALA A 457 18.59 -23.63 11.31
C ALA A 457 17.94 -23.94 12.67
N ARG A 458 18.73 -24.44 13.62
CA ARG A 458 18.26 -24.73 14.97
C ARG A 458 17.77 -23.47 15.71
N ILE A 459 18.46 -22.34 15.52
CA ILE A 459 18.09 -21.06 16.10
C ILE A 459 16.83 -20.51 15.42
N ALA A 460 16.81 -20.50 14.08
CA ALA A 460 15.71 -19.98 13.28
C ALA A 460 14.39 -20.73 13.60
N MET A 461 14.44 -22.06 13.70
CA MET A 461 13.31 -22.89 14.14
C MET A 461 12.73 -22.43 15.49
N ILE A 462 13.58 -22.17 16.48
CA ILE A 462 13.12 -21.79 17.83
C ILE A 462 12.47 -20.41 17.80
N VAL A 463 13.08 -19.45 17.08
CA VAL A 463 12.56 -18.08 16.94
C VAL A 463 11.23 -18.08 16.19
N ASP A 464 11.14 -18.81 15.08
CA ASP A 464 9.92 -18.98 14.27
C ASP A 464 8.77 -19.54 15.12
N VAL A 465 9.00 -20.68 15.78
CA VAL A 465 7.99 -21.33 16.62
C VAL A 465 7.56 -20.45 17.77
N ALA A 466 8.50 -19.78 18.44
CA ALA A 466 8.18 -18.88 19.55
C ALA A 466 7.29 -17.71 19.10
N ASP A 467 7.61 -17.08 17.96
CA ASP A 467 6.79 -15.99 17.43
C ASP A 467 5.41 -16.49 16.97
N ALA A 468 5.37 -17.60 16.25
CA ALA A 468 4.15 -18.24 15.78
C ALA A 468 3.19 -18.61 16.94
N MET A 469 3.72 -19.13 18.05
CA MET A 469 2.93 -19.49 19.25
C MET A 469 2.42 -18.26 20.00
N GLY A 470 3.20 -17.19 20.03
CA GLY A 470 2.83 -15.93 20.68
C GLY A 470 1.71 -15.17 19.98
N ARG A 471 1.29 -15.58 18.79
CA ARG A 471 0.18 -15.00 18.03
C ARG A 471 -1.07 -15.86 18.11
N GLY A 472 -2.24 -15.20 18.14
CA GLY A 472 -3.53 -15.82 17.96
C GLY A 472 -3.70 -16.34 16.54
N ARG A 473 -4.47 -17.42 16.40
CA ARG A 473 -4.88 -18.02 15.12
C ARG A 473 -6.36 -18.39 15.21
N ALA A 474 -7.01 -18.59 14.07
CA ALA A 474 -8.43 -18.96 14.03
C ALA A 474 -8.77 -20.20 14.87
N ASP A 475 -7.81 -21.12 15.04
CA ASP A 475 -7.94 -22.37 15.77
C ASP A 475 -7.43 -22.34 17.22
N ARG A 476 -6.69 -21.29 17.63
CA ARG A 476 -6.14 -21.18 19.00
C ARG A 476 -5.81 -19.75 19.41
N PRO A 477 -5.97 -19.40 20.71
CA PRO A 477 -5.50 -18.11 21.22
C PRO A 477 -3.96 -18.02 21.23
N ALA A 478 -3.46 -16.79 21.36
CA ALA A 478 -2.06 -16.49 21.62
C ALA A 478 -1.58 -17.12 22.93
N TRP A 479 -0.36 -17.66 22.95
CA TRP A 479 0.23 -18.23 24.15
C TRP A 479 0.96 -17.17 24.96
N THR A 480 0.99 -17.34 26.29
CA THR A 480 1.86 -16.53 27.16
C THR A 480 3.33 -16.91 26.95
N ILE A 481 4.25 -15.98 27.21
CA ILE A 481 5.70 -16.24 27.17
C ILE A 481 6.09 -17.47 28.00
N GLY A 482 5.53 -17.58 29.21
CA GLY A 482 5.75 -18.75 30.06
C GLY A 482 5.22 -20.06 29.46
N GLY A 483 4.08 -20.01 28.75
CA GLY A 483 3.55 -21.14 28.00
C GLY A 483 4.46 -21.58 26.85
N ILE A 484 4.98 -20.62 26.08
CA ILE A 484 5.92 -20.87 24.98
C ILE A 484 7.20 -21.52 25.51
N HIS A 485 7.78 -20.95 26.57
CA HIS A 485 8.99 -21.50 27.20
C HIS A 485 8.78 -22.94 27.70
N ARG A 486 7.64 -23.21 28.34
CA ARG A 486 7.28 -24.56 28.79
C ARG A 486 7.14 -25.54 27.63
N TYR A 487 6.55 -25.12 26.52
CA TYR A 487 6.45 -25.94 25.33
C TYR A 487 7.81 -26.29 24.74
N LEU A 488 8.67 -25.29 24.53
CA LEU A 488 10.02 -25.50 23.97
C LEU A 488 10.86 -26.42 24.86
N LEU A 489 10.84 -26.21 26.19
CA LEU A 489 11.55 -27.06 27.15
C LEU A 489 10.97 -28.49 27.24
N GLY A 490 9.66 -28.64 27.03
CA GLY A 490 8.95 -29.92 27.09
C GLY A 490 9.15 -30.81 25.86
N HIS A 491 9.72 -30.28 24.77
CA HIS A 491 9.91 -31.02 23.51
C HIS A 491 11.39 -31.06 23.06
N PRO A 492 12.32 -31.59 23.89
CA PRO A 492 13.75 -31.62 23.58
C PRO A 492 14.11 -32.52 22.39
N HIS A 493 13.19 -33.40 21.96
CA HIS A 493 13.33 -34.22 20.76
C HIS A 493 13.00 -33.43 19.47
N ARG A 494 12.31 -32.29 19.57
CA ARG A 494 11.99 -31.40 18.43
C ARG A 494 12.90 -30.19 18.37
N PHE A 495 13.29 -29.65 19.53
CA PHE A 495 14.05 -28.42 19.66
C PHE A 495 15.36 -28.64 20.40
N ASP A 496 16.43 -27.98 19.93
CA ASP A 496 17.75 -28.08 20.54
C ASP A 496 17.74 -27.50 21.97
N PRO A 497 17.98 -28.33 23.02
CA PRO A 497 17.93 -27.86 24.40
C PRO A 497 18.95 -26.76 24.73
N HIS A 498 20.10 -26.75 24.05
CA HIS A 498 21.09 -25.70 24.22
C HIS A 498 20.54 -24.36 23.75
N TRP A 499 19.95 -24.33 22.56
CA TRP A 499 19.41 -23.10 21.98
C TRP A 499 18.11 -22.65 22.62
N VAL A 500 17.26 -23.58 23.07
CA VAL A 500 16.05 -23.23 23.86
C VAL A 500 16.45 -22.52 25.15
N LYS A 501 17.44 -23.05 25.89
CA LYS A 501 17.94 -22.40 27.11
C LYS A 501 18.51 -21.02 26.82
N ARG A 502 19.28 -20.89 25.72
CA ARG A 502 19.87 -19.61 25.32
C ARG A 502 18.80 -18.59 24.94
N TYR A 503 17.78 -18.98 24.18
CA TYR A 503 16.63 -18.13 23.86
C TYR A 503 15.96 -17.60 25.13
N ILE A 504 15.65 -18.49 26.08
CA ILE A 504 14.97 -18.13 27.33
C ILE A 504 15.84 -17.21 28.20
N LEU A 505 17.14 -17.47 28.31
CA LEU A 505 18.07 -16.62 29.05
C LEU A 505 18.25 -15.25 28.40
N HIS A 506 18.26 -15.18 27.07
CA HIS A 506 18.47 -13.95 26.31
C HIS A 506 17.28 -13.01 26.35
N PHE A 507 16.06 -13.54 26.20
CA PHE A 507 14.83 -12.73 26.22
C PHE A 507 14.21 -12.59 27.61
N GLY A 508 14.55 -13.47 28.55
CA GLY A 508 14.06 -13.42 29.92
C GLY A 508 12.59 -13.82 30.06
N ARG A 509 12.04 -13.64 31.26
CA ARG A 509 10.67 -14.06 31.60
C ARG A 509 9.60 -13.08 31.12
N MET A 510 9.97 -11.80 31.00
CA MET A 510 9.10 -10.70 30.58
C MET A 510 9.88 -9.87 29.55
N PRO A 511 10.09 -10.40 28.32
CA PRO A 511 10.83 -9.69 27.30
C PRO A 511 10.19 -8.33 26.98
N VAL A 512 10.99 -7.42 26.44
CA VAL A 512 10.49 -6.16 25.87
C VAL A 512 9.35 -6.43 24.89
N GLY A 513 8.29 -5.63 24.98
CA GLY A 513 7.04 -5.85 24.25
C GLY A 513 6.08 -6.82 24.92
N THR A 514 6.34 -7.30 26.15
CA THR A 514 5.34 -8.10 26.90
C THR A 514 4.33 -7.17 27.56
N LEU A 515 3.04 -7.51 27.45
CA LEU A 515 2.00 -6.90 28.26
C LEU A 515 1.98 -7.60 29.64
N VAL A 516 2.15 -6.82 30.70
CA VAL A 516 2.17 -7.32 32.07
C VAL A 516 1.05 -6.72 32.91
N ARG A 517 0.63 -7.46 33.94
CA ARG A 517 -0.34 -7.03 34.95
C ARG A 517 0.37 -6.88 36.29
N PHE A 518 0.11 -5.78 36.99
CA PHE A 518 0.59 -5.52 38.35
C PHE A 518 -0.41 -6.01 39.41
N ALA A 519 -0.01 -6.05 40.67
CA ALA A 519 -0.87 -6.52 41.77
C ALA A 519 -2.14 -5.67 41.97
N ASP A 520 -2.14 -4.42 41.52
CA ASP A 520 -3.29 -3.50 41.53
C ASP A 520 -4.16 -3.59 40.27
N ASP A 521 -4.05 -4.68 39.50
CA ASP A 521 -4.73 -4.93 38.22
C ASP A 521 -4.40 -3.96 37.08
N THR A 522 -3.47 -3.01 37.30
CA THR A 522 -3.04 -2.13 36.22
C THR A 522 -2.24 -2.91 35.18
N LEU A 523 -2.43 -2.55 33.91
CA LEU A 523 -1.70 -3.11 32.78
C LEU A 523 -0.55 -2.21 32.34
N GLY A 524 0.51 -2.81 31.81
CA GLY A 524 1.60 -2.06 31.21
C GLY A 524 2.43 -2.87 30.20
N TRP A 525 2.92 -2.19 29.18
CA TRP A 525 3.83 -2.75 28.18
C TRP A 525 5.28 -2.55 28.60
N VAL A 526 6.03 -3.63 28.73
CA VAL A 526 7.46 -3.59 29.07
C VAL A 526 8.24 -2.95 27.92
N ALA A 527 8.84 -1.78 28.17
CA ALA A 527 9.58 -1.00 27.19
C ALA A 527 11.09 -1.23 27.25
N ARG A 528 11.63 -1.37 28.46
CA ARG A 528 13.05 -1.63 28.73
C ARG A 528 13.24 -2.55 29.92
N LEU A 529 14.37 -3.23 29.96
CA LEU A 529 14.81 -4.08 31.05
C LEU A 529 16.00 -3.47 31.79
N ASP A 530 16.24 -3.90 33.03
CA ASP A 530 17.47 -3.63 33.76
C ASP A 530 18.55 -4.68 33.43
N ARG A 531 19.72 -4.58 34.08
CA ARG A 531 20.82 -5.54 33.86
C ARG A 531 20.53 -6.95 34.37
N GLN A 532 19.50 -7.09 35.21
CA GLN A 532 19.05 -8.35 35.78
C GLN A 532 17.91 -8.98 34.94
N GLY A 533 17.43 -8.27 33.90
CA GLY A 533 16.35 -8.71 33.03
C GLY A 533 14.95 -8.42 33.57
N ASN A 534 14.81 -7.55 34.58
CA ASN A 534 13.52 -7.12 35.10
C ASN A 534 13.04 -5.84 34.39
N PRO A 535 11.72 -5.60 34.28
CA PRO A 535 11.20 -4.37 33.70
C PRO A 535 11.75 -3.11 34.40
N SER A 536 12.41 -2.24 33.63
CA SER A 536 12.96 -0.96 34.09
C SER A 536 12.15 0.24 33.57
N GLN A 537 11.47 0.07 32.44
CA GLN A 537 10.53 1.04 31.89
C GLN A 537 9.27 0.34 31.38
N VAL A 538 8.10 0.87 31.73
CA VAL A 538 6.79 0.30 31.36
C VAL A 538 5.82 1.39 30.92
N TYR A 539 5.21 1.26 29.76
CA TYR A 539 4.12 2.14 29.33
C TYR A 539 2.78 1.62 29.86
N LEU A 540 2.06 2.40 30.67
CA LEU A 540 0.75 2.00 31.16
C LEU A 540 -0.25 1.78 30.03
N ALA A 541 -1.06 0.74 30.15
CA ALA A 541 -2.14 0.42 29.24
C ALA A 541 -3.49 0.52 29.95
N LYS A 542 -4.51 1.05 29.26
CA LYS A 542 -5.88 1.14 29.79
C LYS A 542 -6.63 -0.18 29.67
N GLU A 543 -6.32 -0.93 28.61
CA GLU A 543 -6.97 -2.17 28.23
C GLU A 543 -5.93 -3.12 27.63
N PRO A 544 -6.20 -4.43 27.57
CA PRO A 544 -5.30 -5.40 26.97
C PRO A 544 -5.38 -5.34 25.44
N ALA A 545 -4.92 -4.23 24.85
CA ALA A 545 -4.83 -4.02 23.41
C ALA A 545 -3.42 -3.58 23.02
N ARG A 546 -3.00 -3.91 21.79
CA ARG A 546 -1.70 -3.47 21.28
C ARG A 546 -1.63 -1.96 21.14
N PRO A 547 -0.45 -1.34 21.30
CA PRO A 547 -0.31 0.11 21.17
C PRO A 547 -0.73 0.60 19.78
N GLU A 548 -1.66 1.56 19.74
CA GLU A 548 -2.09 2.24 18.51
C GLU A 548 -1.25 3.51 18.28
N GLN A 549 -1.86 4.71 18.31
CA GLN A 549 -1.19 5.96 17.94
C GLN A 549 -0.45 6.65 19.09
N ARG A 550 -0.83 6.36 20.35
CA ARG A 550 -0.22 6.98 21.53
C ARG A 550 0.03 5.95 22.61
N LEU A 551 1.24 5.97 23.16
CA LEU A 551 1.56 5.22 24.36
C LEU A 551 0.92 5.88 25.58
N GLY A 552 0.54 5.07 26.56
CA GLY A 552 0.15 5.59 27.86
C GLY A 552 1.33 6.19 28.62
N ARG A 553 1.08 6.56 29.87
CA ARG A 553 2.12 7.15 30.73
C ARG A 553 3.27 6.17 30.92
N LEU A 554 4.50 6.63 30.68
CA LEU A 554 5.72 5.89 31.00
C LEU A 554 5.96 5.87 32.51
N LEU A 555 6.17 4.69 33.07
CA LEU A 555 6.69 4.47 34.41
C LEU A 555 8.16 4.03 34.32
N HIS A 556 9.00 4.65 35.14
CA HIS A 556 10.43 4.35 35.28
C HIS A 556 10.91 4.67 36.70
N ASP A 557 12.09 4.19 37.06
CA ASP A 557 12.76 4.45 38.35
C ASP A 557 11.85 4.25 39.58
N GLY A 558 11.83 5.22 40.50
CA GLY A 558 11.07 5.15 41.74
C GLY A 558 9.55 4.99 41.56
N ALA A 559 8.99 5.46 40.44
CA ALA A 559 7.57 5.30 40.16
C ALA A 559 7.21 3.85 39.79
N LEU A 560 8.11 3.14 39.10
CA LEU A 560 7.94 1.73 38.80
C LEU A 560 8.22 0.87 40.03
N LEU A 561 9.24 1.21 40.84
CA LEU A 561 9.51 0.53 42.11
C LEU A 561 8.32 0.62 43.07
N ALA A 562 7.66 1.77 43.17
CA ALA A 562 6.47 1.96 43.99
C ALA A 562 5.25 1.13 43.50
N LYS A 563 5.21 0.80 42.20
CA LYS A 563 4.20 -0.08 41.58
C LYS A 563 4.37 -1.54 42.00
N GLY A 564 5.61 -1.93 42.34
CA GLY A 564 5.99 -3.32 42.60
C GLY A 564 6.29 -4.11 41.32
N GLU A 565 6.72 -5.35 41.49
CA GLU A 565 6.98 -6.25 40.36
C GLU A 565 5.67 -6.69 39.68
N PRO A 566 5.65 -6.86 38.35
CA PRO A 566 4.49 -7.41 37.69
C PRO A 566 4.22 -8.85 38.14
N VAL A 567 2.95 -9.20 38.34
CA VAL A 567 2.54 -10.52 38.85
C VAL A 567 2.25 -11.52 37.74
N GLU A 568 1.93 -11.02 36.53
CA GLU A 568 1.52 -11.85 35.41
C GLU A 568 1.99 -11.25 34.08
N ALA A 569 2.42 -12.12 33.16
CA ALA A 569 2.65 -11.79 31.75
C ALA A 569 1.47 -12.32 30.91
N LEU A 570 0.78 -11.40 30.25
CA LEU A 570 -0.41 -11.68 29.45
C LEU A 570 -0.02 -12.12 28.03
N PRO A 571 -0.88 -12.89 27.34
CA PRO A 571 -0.66 -13.19 25.92
C PRO A 571 -0.74 -11.90 25.10
N LEU A 572 -0.09 -11.92 23.92
CA LEU A 572 -0.18 -10.81 22.98
C LEU A 572 -1.65 -10.63 22.55
N PRO A 573 -2.26 -9.45 22.75
CA PRO A 573 -3.61 -9.19 22.28
C PRO A 573 -3.69 -9.26 20.75
N ASP A 574 -4.88 -9.55 20.24
CA ASP A 574 -5.15 -9.55 18.80
C ASP A 574 -5.04 -8.15 18.19
#